data_AF-A0A970IV68-F1
#
_entry.id   AF-A0A970IV68-F1
#
_cell.length_a   1.000
_cell.length_b   1.000
_cell.length_c   1.000
_cell.angle_alpha   90.00
_cell.angle_beta   90.00
_cell.angle_gamma   90.00
#
_symmetry.space_group_name_H-M   'P 1'
#
loop_
_entity.id
_entity.type
_entity.pdbx_description
1 polymer ?
#
loop_
_entity_poly.entity_id
_entity_poly.type
_entity_poly.pdbx_seq_one_letter_code
_entity_poly.pdbx_strand_id
1 'polypeptide(L)' 'MKILIINPNSSKIVTNSINNEANIYRAEELEIKVISDEMGPLAVETGYDEIVAADFVVNKLKNDGHEYDAAIIGCFSD' A
#
# COMPACT_ATOMS: atom_id res chain seq x y z
N MET A 1 -9.36 12.01 -9.29
CA MET A 1 -9.05 11.51 -7.94
C MET A 1 -7.88 10.55 -8.03
N LYS A 2 -6.89 10.69 -7.15
CA LYS A 2 -5.69 9.87 -7.12
C LYS A 2 -5.61 9.12 -5.80
N ILE A 3 -5.70 7.79 -5.85
CA ILE A 3 -5.65 6.91 -4.68
C ILE A 3 -4.30 6.20 -4.63
N LEU A 4 -3.67 6.23 -3.45
CA LEU A 4 -2.51 5.40 -3.14
C LEU A 4 -2.94 4.12 -2.41
N ILE A 5 -2.66 2.95 -2.96
CA ILE A 5 -2.77 1.68 -2.23
C ILE A 5 -1.36 1.28 -1.80
N ILE A 6 -1.16 1.15 -0.49
CA ILE A 6 0.11 0.74 0.10
C ILE A 6 -0.04 -0.71 0.52
N ASN A 7 0.69 -1.63 -0.12
CA ASN A 7 0.93 -2.95 0.44
C ASN A 7 1.99 -2.78 1.54
N PRO A 8 1.64 -3.02 2.82
CA PRO A 8 2.56 -2.82 3.94
C PRO A 8 3.68 -3.85 4.00
N ASN A 9 3.51 -5.00 3.33
CA ASN A 9 4.58 -5.98 3.17
C ASN A 9 5.39 -5.74 1.87
N SER A 10 6.61 -6.30 1.83
CA SER A 10 7.54 -6.17 0.71
C SER A 10 7.33 -7.20 -0.41
N SER A 11 6.30 -8.06 -0.31
CA SER A 11 6.05 -9.11 -1.29
C SER A 11 5.55 -8.55 -2.62
N LYS A 12 6.42 -8.62 -3.65
CA LYS A 12 6.07 -8.24 -5.03
C LYS A 12 4.89 -9.04 -5.58
N ILE A 13 4.73 -10.30 -5.16
CA ILE A 13 3.61 -11.15 -5.59
C ILE A 13 2.30 -10.56 -5.07
N VAL A 14 2.27 -10.17 -3.79
CA VAL A 14 1.09 -9.55 -3.17
C VAL A 14 0.81 -8.18 -3.80
N THR A 15 1.83 -7.33 -3.97
CA THR A 15 1.70 -6.01 -4.62
C THR A 15 1.14 -6.13 -6.03
N ASN A 16 1.62 -7.10 -6.82
CA ASN A 16 1.11 -7.36 -8.16
C ASN A 16 -0.34 -7.84 -8.14
N SER A 17 -0.71 -8.71 -7.18
CA SER A 17 -2.08 -9.17 -7.02
C SER A 17 -3.03 -8.00 -6.71
N ILE A 18 -2.65 -7.13 -5.76
CA ILE A 18 -3.41 -5.93 -5.43
C ILE A 18 -3.52 -5.01 -6.65
N ASN A 19 -2.43 -4.81 -7.39
CA ASN A 19 -2.44 -3.96 -8.58
C ASN A 19 -3.34 -4.51 -9.69
N ASN A 20 -3.34 -5.83 -9.89
CA ASN A 20 -4.20 -6.49 -10.87
C ASN A 20 -5.68 -6.32 -10.52
N GLU A 21 -6.05 -6.46 -9.25
CA GLU A 21 -7.41 -6.22 -8.79
C GLU A 21 -7.78 -4.73 -8.92
N ALA A 22 -6.89 -3.83 -8.51
CA ALA A 22 -7.11 -2.39 -8.63
C ALA A 22 -7.22 -1.90 -10.08
N ASN A 23 -6.62 -2.60 -11.06
CA ASN A 23 -6.66 -2.21 -12.48
C ASN A 23 -8.09 -2.14 -13.03
N ILE A 24 -9.00 -3.00 -12.58
CA ILE A 24 -10.36 -3.06 -13.13
C ILE A 24 -11.21 -1.83 -12.75
N TYR A 25 -10.80 -1.08 -11.74
CA TYR A 25 -11.49 0.11 -11.24
C TYR A 25 -10.94 1.43 -11.77
N ARG A 26 -9.78 1.40 -12.45
CA ARG A 26 -9.19 2.62 -13.02
C ARG A 26 -10.12 3.22 -14.08
N ALA A 27 -10.28 4.53 -14.04
CA ALA A 27 -11.13 5.30 -14.95
C ALA A 27 -10.47 6.64 -15.28
N GLU A 28 -11.01 7.38 -16.25
CA GLU A 28 -10.49 8.70 -16.65
C GLU A 28 -10.33 9.65 -15.45
N GLU A 29 -11.29 9.63 -14.52
CA GLU A 29 -11.29 10.47 -13.32
C GLU A 29 -10.69 9.78 -12.09
N LEU A 30 -10.21 8.52 -12.20
CA LEU A 30 -9.69 7.73 -11.09
C LEU A 30 -8.34 7.09 -11.42
N GLU A 31 -7.28 7.71 -10.92
CA GLU A 31 -5.93 7.16 -10.92
C GLU A 31 -5.70 6.34 -9.65
N ILE A 32 -5.22 5.11 -9.81
CA ILE A 32 -4.83 4.25 -8.68
C ILE A 32 -3.35 3.89 -8.84
N LYS A 33 -2.58 4.11 -7.78
CA LYS A 33 -1.18 3.69 -7.69
C LYS A 33 -1.03 2.67 -6.57
N VAL A 34 -0.42 1.52 -6.86
CA VAL A 34 -0.13 0.49 -5.87
C VAL A 34 1.37 0.46 -5.61
N ILE A 35 1.78 0.51 -4.35
CA ILE A 35 3.19 0.50 -3.95
C ILE A 35 3.48 -0.53 -2.86
N SER A 36 4.72 -0.96 -2.79
CA SER A 36 5.36 -1.65 -1.67
C SER A 36 6.83 -1.24 -1.63
N ASP A 37 7.50 -1.44 -0.50
CA ASP A 37 8.91 -1.11 -0.33
C ASP A 37 9.63 -2.25 0.42
N GLU A 38 10.94 -2.40 0.19
CA GLU A 38 11.75 -3.43 0.86
C GLU A 38 11.94 -3.13 2.36
N MET A 39 11.60 -1.91 2.81
CA MET A 39 11.56 -1.56 4.23
C MET A 39 10.42 -2.23 5.01
N GLY A 40 9.38 -2.75 4.34
CA GLY A 40 8.30 -3.51 4.98
C GLY A 40 8.68 -4.98 5.23
N PRO A 41 8.00 -5.66 6.17
CA PRO A 41 8.23 -7.09 6.40
C PRO A 41 7.83 -7.91 5.16
N LEU A 42 8.34 -9.14 4.99
CA LEU A 42 7.97 -9.98 3.84
C LEU A 42 6.47 -10.34 3.85
N ALA A 43 5.94 -10.59 5.03
CA ALA A 43 4.53 -10.83 5.34
C ALA A 43 4.23 -10.25 6.73
N VAL A 44 2.97 -9.92 7.00
CA VAL A 44 2.52 -9.45 8.31
C VAL A 44 1.87 -10.64 9.02
N GLU A 45 2.58 -11.28 9.93
CA GLU A 45 2.11 -12.52 10.60
C GLU A 45 2.23 -12.45 12.13
N THR A 46 2.92 -11.45 12.65
CA THR A 46 3.15 -11.23 14.07
C THR A 46 2.95 -9.76 14.44
N GLY A 47 2.74 -9.48 15.72
CA GLY A 47 2.65 -8.09 16.19
C GLY A 47 3.96 -7.29 15.99
N TYR A 48 5.10 -7.96 15.81
CA TYR A 48 6.34 -7.29 15.40
C TYR A 48 6.24 -6.81 13.95
N ASP A 49 5.72 -7.66 13.06
CA ASP A 49 5.55 -7.30 11.64
C ASP A 49 4.57 -6.14 11.47
N GLU A 50 3.48 -6.12 12.26
CA GLU A 50 2.51 -5.00 12.28
C GLU A 50 3.19 -3.67 12.65
N ILE A 51 4.09 -3.66 13.64
CA ILE A 51 4.81 -2.45 14.03
C ILE A 51 5.74 -1.96 12.91
N VAL A 52 6.46 -2.87 12.26
CA VAL A 52 7.35 -2.54 11.12
C VAL A 52 6.53 -2.03 9.93
N ALA A 53 5.43 -2.71 9.61
CA ALA A 53 4.48 -2.30 8.59
C ALA A 53 3.91 -0.89 8.85
N ALA A 54 3.48 -0.62 10.09
CA ALA A 54 2.92 0.67 10.48
C ALA A 54 3.94 1.81 10.33
N ASP A 55 5.19 1.61 10.76
CA ASP A 55 6.24 2.62 10.58
C ASP A 55 6.49 2.91 9.09
N PHE A 56 6.59 1.86 8.27
CA PHE A 56 6.71 1.99 6.81
C PHE A 56 5.56 2.81 6.20
N VAL A 57 4.31 2.43 6.50
CA VAL A 57 3.10 3.10 5.96
C VAL A 57 3.07 4.56 6.37
N VAL A 58 3.28 4.86 7.66
CA VAL A 58 3.30 6.23 8.18
C VAL A 58 4.38 7.06 7.50
N ASN A 59 5.57 6.51 7.31
CA ASN A 59 6.67 7.20 6.64
C ASN A 59 6.36 7.49 5.16
N LYS A 60 5.71 6.57 4.44
CA LYS A 60 5.26 6.85 3.07
C LYS A 60 4.17 7.90 2.99
N LEU A 61 3.18 7.84 3.88
CA LEU A 61 2.12 8.85 3.90
C LEU A 61 2.65 10.24 4.26
N LYS A 62 3.61 10.34 5.19
CA LYS A 62 4.26 11.61 5.53
C LYS A 62 5.02 12.23 4.35
N ASN A 63 5.77 11.42 3.61
CA ASN A 63 6.62 11.91 2.54
C ASN A 63 5.84 12.15 1.23
N ASP A 64 4.95 11.23 0.87
CA ASP A 64 4.36 11.16 -0.47
C ASP A 64 2.84 11.38 -0.44
N GLY A 65 2.19 11.26 0.73
CA GLY A 65 0.73 11.24 0.85
C GLY A 65 0.03 12.51 0.37
N HIS A 66 0.73 13.65 0.36
CA HIS A 66 0.22 14.93 -0.14
C HIS A 66 -0.03 14.95 -1.66
N GLU A 67 0.51 13.98 -2.42
CA GLU A 67 0.25 13.84 -3.86
C GLU A 67 -1.03 13.06 -4.18
N TYR A 68 -1.77 12.59 -3.17
CA TYR A 68 -2.93 11.71 -3.32
C TYR A 68 -4.13 12.29 -2.55
N ASP A 69 -5.33 12.03 -3.08
CA ASP A 69 -6.58 12.46 -2.43
C ASP A 69 -6.99 11.51 -1.28
N ALA A 70 -6.56 10.25 -1.37
CA ALA A 70 -6.81 9.22 -0.37
C ALA A 70 -5.74 8.12 -0.41
N ALA A 71 -5.65 7.36 0.68
CA ALA A 71 -4.81 6.18 0.76
C ALA A 71 -5.59 4.97 1.31
N ILE A 72 -5.19 3.77 0.87
CA ILE A 72 -5.71 2.48 1.32
C ILE A 72 -4.52 1.64 1.80
N ILE A 73 -4.63 1.05 2.98
CA ILE A 73 -3.69 0.04 3.46
C ILE A 73 -4.17 -1.31 2.91
N GLY A 74 -3.36 -1.92 2.04
CA GLY A 74 -3.69 -3.13 1.28
C GLY A 74 -3.45 -4.42 2.05
N CYS A 75 -3.77 -4.47 3.34
CA CYS A 75 -3.61 -5.64 4.20
C CYS A 75 -4.83 -5.81 5.11
N PHE A 76 -5.04 -7.02 5.60
CA PHE A 76 -6.20 -7.36 6.42
C PHE A 76 -5.80 -7.38 7.90
N SER A 77 -6.51 -6.59 8.72
CA SER A 77 -6.24 -6.28 10.14
C SER A 77 -5.41 -5.02 10.41
N ASP A 78 -5.16 -4.20 9.39
CA ASP A 78 -4.41 -2.93 9.48
C ASP A 78 -5.31 -1.68 9.60
#